data_AF-A0A520IK22-F1
#
_entry.id   AF-A0A520IK22-F1
#
_cell.length_a   1.000
_cell.length_b   1.000
_cell.length_c   1.000
_cell.angle_alpha   90.00
_cell.angle_beta   90.00
_cell.angle_gamma   90.00
#
_symmetry.space_group_name_H-M   'P 1'
#
loop_
_entity.id
_entity.type
_entity.pdbx_description
1 polymer ?
#
loop_
_entity_poly.entity_id
_entity_poly.type
_entity_poly.pdbx_seq_one_letter_code
_entity_poly.pdbx_strand_id
1 'polypeptide(L)'
;YGDIPYSEAHDVANPTPVYDDDQAIYRDLYVQLDEAIALINSADGDDRAVGGEDPVFNGNMQSWVRFANSIKLRLLLRESGVAASQGYITGKFAELATADFISADVTINPGYTGAQANQQNPFYRSYGFGIDGTTPGPNRTAVVASSHAVDYLNGGANNSTGGSTVFDPRLMRLFESIYANWDDSTDPTDIVASDAAAFNDFNYAADFFGATQGELGDSDTPEKLSFLGPGLIKSSSQDGYMMLLAESLLLQSEAVTRGYMAGDAAALYNSAIAASFATLGVPTADPRPTGQTFDTDGNPATPPVNFHPVADPNYPTLATYMASIAGTQLDYNTATNKIEAIMTQKWIALMGINGIESFIEYTRTGFPVTPLSETATRPTKPRRLLYPASEFQGNAANAPVQSVDQAFSTGPFWYVGS
;
A
#
# COMPACT_ATOMS: atom_id res chain seq x y z
N TYR A 1 9.64 -6.44 15.32
CA TYR A 1 9.79 -7.02 16.66
C TYR A 1 10.70 -6.21 17.57
N GLY A 2 11.48 -5.26 17.03
CA GLY A 2 12.64 -4.65 17.70
C GLY A 2 13.85 -5.55 17.47
N ASP A 3 14.70 -5.68 18.48
CA ASP A 3 15.88 -6.57 18.44
C ASP A 3 15.50 -7.97 17.97
N ILE A 4 16.32 -8.59 17.14
CA ILE A 4 16.10 -9.94 16.60
C ILE A 4 17.43 -10.67 16.41
N PRO A 5 17.43 -12.01 16.38
CA PRO A 5 18.55 -12.75 15.84
C PRO A 5 18.87 -12.31 14.41
N TYR A 6 20.11 -11.85 14.19
CA TYR A 6 20.55 -11.33 12.90
C TYR A 6 21.96 -11.81 12.54
N SER A 7 23.01 -11.32 13.22
CA SER A 7 24.41 -11.67 12.88
C SER A 7 24.75 -13.14 13.15
N GLU A 8 24.11 -13.75 14.15
CA GLU A 8 24.25 -15.18 14.48
C GLU A 8 23.11 -16.04 13.90
N ALA A 9 22.17 -15.45 13.14
CA ALA A 9 21.04 -16.18 12.59
C ALA A 9 21.49 -17.18 11.52
N HIS A 10 20.68 -18.23 11.33
CA HIS A 10 20.90 -19.30 10.35
C HIS A 10 22.17 -20.15 10.54
N ASP A 11 22.87 -20.02 11.66
CA ASP A 11 23.90 -20.98 12.06
C ASP A 11 23.28 -22.19 12.75
N VAL A 12 23.30 -23.34 12.07
CA VAL A 12 22.79 -24.61 12.61
C VAL A 12 23.56 -25.10 13.85
N ALA A 13 24.79 -24.60 14.07
CA ALA A 13 25.59 -24.90 15.26
C ALA A 13 25.23 -23.98 16.44
N ASN A 14 24.54 -22.87 16.20
CA ASN A 14 24.06 -21.93 17.21
C ASN A 14 22.51 -21.89 17.24
N PRO A 15 21.85 -22.83 17.92
CA PRO A 15 20.38 -22.87 17.98
C PRO A 15 19.77 -21.77 18.86
N THR A 16 20.60 -21.00 19.58
CA THR A 16 20.18 -19.94 20.51
C THR A 16 20.95 -18.64 20.21
N PRO A 17 20.77 -18.06 19.01
CA PRO A 17 21.48 -16.84 18.64
C PRO A 17 21.09 -15.67 19.54
N VAL A 18 22.03 -14.75 19.76
CA VAL A 18 21.75 -13.49 20.47
C VAL A 18 20.82 -12.59 19.65
N TYR A 19 20.18 -11.66 20.33
CA TYR A 19 19.31 -10.66 19.70
C TYR A 19 20.12 -9.39 19.48
N ASP A 20 20.31 -9.02 18.21
CA ASP A 20 21.03 -7.82 17.84
C ASP A 20 20.12 -6.59 17.96
N ASP A 21 20.69 -5.48 18.41
CA ASP A 21 20.03 -4.18 18.52
C ASP A 21 19.43 -3.75 17.16
N ASP A 22 18.16 -3.38 17.16
CA ASP A 22 17.44 -3.07 15.92
C ASP A 22 18.00 -1.85 15.15
N GLN A 23 18.59 -0.87 15.84
CA GLN A 23 19.29 0.23 15.17
C GLN A 23 20.59 -0.24 14.51
N ALA A 24 21.37 -1.07 15.21
CA ALA A 24 22.60 -1.64 14.65
C ALA A 24 22.31 -2.46 13.39
N ILE A 25 21.25 -3.28 13.40
CA ILE A 25 20.80 -4.05 12.22
C ILE A 25 20.49 -3.10 11.05
N TYR A 26 19.74 -2.02 11.28
CA TYR A 26 19.39 -1.08 10.21
C TYR A 26 20.62 -0.42 9.56
N ARG A 27 21.64 -0.11 10.36
CA ARG A 27 22.90 0.47 9.87
C ARG A 27 23.74 -0.56 9.13
N ASP A 28 23.76 -1.80 9.60
CA ASP A 28 24.43 -2.90 8.90
C ASP A 28 23.76 -3.20 7.54
N LEU A 29 22.43 -3.22 7.48
CA LEU A 29 21.70 -3.36 6.20
C LEU A 29 22.07 -2.26 5.19
N TYR A 30 22.29 -1.03 5.65
CA TYR A 30 22.78 0.04 4.77
C TYR A 30 24.17 -0.27 4.22
N VAL A 31 25.08 -0.77 5.06
CA VAL A 31 26.43 -1.17 4.66
C VAL A 31 26.39 -2.33 3.67
N GLN A 32 25.56 -3.35 3.89
CA GLN A 32 25.42 -4.45 2.95
C GLN A 32 24.87 -4.01 1.59
N LEU A 33 23.97 -3.01 1.56
CA LEU A 33 23.51 -2.41 0.30
C LEU A 33 24.62 -1.65 -0.42
N ASP A 34 25.50 -0.94 0.32
CA ASP A 34 26.69 -0.32 -0.27
C ASP A 34 27.63 -1.35 -0.89
N GLU A 35 27.89 -2.44 -0.17
CA GLU A 35 28.74 -3.53 -0.66
C GLU A 35 28.14 -4.20 -1.90
N ALA A 36 26.83 -4.46 -1.90
CA ALA A 36 26.13 -5.03 -3.05
C ALA A 36 26.20 -4.12 -4.28
N ILE A 37 25.99 -2.81 -4.10
CA ILE A 37 26.12 -1.82 -5.19
C ILE A 37 27.57 -1.80 -5.71
N ALA A 38 28.56 -1.85 -4.81
CA ALA A 38 29.97 -1.87 -5.19
C ALA A 38 30.32 -3.13 -6.01
N LEU A 39 29.85 -4.31 -5.59
CA LEU A 39 30.01 -5.56 -6.33
C LEU A 39 29.42 -5.46 -7.73
N ILE A 40 28.17 -5.00 -7.86
CA ILE A 40 27.50 -4.81 -9.15
C ILE A 40 28.30 -3.88 -10.06
N ASN A 41 28.78 -2.75 -9.53
CA ASN A 41 29.51 -1.75 -10.33
C ASN A 41 30.95 -2.19 -10.67
N SER A 42 31.51 -3.13 -9.91
CA SER A 42 32.83 -3.70 -10.17
C SER A 42 32.83 -4.89 -11.12
N ALA A 43 31.65 -5.43 -11.45
CA ALA A 43 31.53 -6.60 -12.31
C ALA A 43 32.13 -6.35 -13.70
N ASP A 44 32.86 -7.33 -14.22
CA ASP A 44 33.55 -7.26 -15.49
C ASP A 44 33.05 -8.31 -16.50
N GLY A 45 33.78 -8.48 -17.61
CA GLY A 45 33.38 -9.38 -18.70
C GLY A 45 33.53 -10.87 -18.37
N ASP A 46 34.23 -11.22 -17.29
CA ASP A 46 34.43 -12.59 -16.85
C ASP A 46 33.33 -13.03 -15.84
N ASP A 47 32.57 -12.08 -15.30
CA ASP A 47 31.45 -12.36 -14.42
C ASP A 47 30.26 -12.98 -15.17
N ARG A 48 29.62 -13.97 -14.55
CA ARG A 48 28.45 -14.64 -15.13
C ARG A 48 27.26 -13.68 -15.13
N ALA A 49 26.85 -13.27 -16.33
CA ALA A 49 25.64 -12.47 -16.52
C ALA A 49 24.39 -13.18 -15.95
N VAL A 50 23.62 -12.44 -15.17
CA VAL A 50 22.30 -12.87 -14.69
C VAL A 50 21.28 -12.61 -15.79
N GLY A 51 20.40 -13.56 -16.06
CA GLY A 51 19.36 -13.47 -17.07
C GLY A 51 17.94 -13.66 -16.51
N GLY A 52 17.14 -14.47 -17.20
CA GLY A 52 15.73 -14.71 -16.85
C GLY A 52 15.50 -15.55 -15.59
N GLU A 53 16.57 -16.03 -14.95
CA GLU A 53 16.52 -16.59 -13.60
C GLU A 53 16.25 -15.52 -12.52
N ASP A 54 16.41 -14.22 -12.83
CA ASP A 54 16.02 -13.11 -11.96
C ASP A 54 14.55 -12.71 -12.23
N PRO A 55 13.61 -13.03 -11.32
CA PRO A 55 12.19 -12.77 -11.51
C PRO A 55 11.77 -11.32 -11.20
N VAL A 56 12.73 -10.45 -10.85
CA VAL A 56 12.48 -9.05 -10.47
C VAL A 56 12.88 -8.11 -11.60
N PHE A 57 14.14 -8.19 -12.05
CA PHE A 57 14.67 -7.29 -13.07
C PHE A 57 15.24 -7.98 -14.30
N ASN A 58 15.06 -9.30 -14.42
CA ASN A 58 15.50 -10.10 -15.57
C ASN A 58 16.97 -9.83 -15.93
N GLY A 59 17.83 -9.72 -14.90
CA GLY A 59 19.26 -9.51 -15.06
C GLY A 59 19.69 -8.04 -15.16
N ASN A 60 18.77 -7.08 -15.10
CA ASN A 60 19.12 -5.65 -15.14
C ASN A 60 19.71 -5.19 -13.79
N MET A 61 21.03 -5.29 -13.67
CA MET A 61 21.75 -4.95 -12.43
C MET A 61 21.70 -3.46 -12.09
N GLN A 62 21.49 -2.57 -13.08
CA GLN A 62 21.31 -1.14 -12.80
C GLN A 62 19.94 -0.86 -12.17
N SER A 63 18.91 -1.65 -12.47
CA SER A 63 17.64 -1.61 -11.73
C SER A 63 17.81 -2.09 -10.29
N TRP A 64 18.66 -3.10 -10.04
CA TRP A 64 19.03 -3.52 -8.68
C TRP A 64 19.74 -2.40 -7.91
N VAL A 65 20.68 -1.67 -8.53
CA VAL A 65 21.32 -0.50 -7.91
C VAL A 65 20.30 0.58 -7.55
N ARG A 66 19.37 0.90 -8.46
CA ARG A 66 18.28 1.86 -8.20
C ARG A 66 17.39 1.41 -7.04
N PHE A 67 17.07 0.12 -6.98
CA PHE A 67 16.27 -0.44 -5.89
C PHE A 67 17.01 -0.41 -4.56
N ALA A 68 18.29 -0.77 -4.54
CA ALA A 68 19.14 -0.68 -3.35
C ALA A 68 19.20 0.76 -2.82
N ASN A 69 19.38 1.76 -3.70
CA ASN A 69 19.34 3.19 -3.31
C ASN A 69 17.99 3.59 -2.72
N SER A 70 16.87 3.12 -3.29
CA SER A 70 15.53 3.38 -2.73
C SER A 70 15.33 2.73 -1.35
N ILE A 71 15.88 1.54 -1.11
CA ILE A 71 15.86 0.90 0.22
C ILE A 71 16.74 1.69 1.19
N LYS A 72 17.96 2.06 0.79
CA LYS A 72 18.86 2.92 1.59
C LYS A 72 18.15 4.21 2.03
N LEU A 73 17.43 4.86 1.11
CA LEU A 73 16.61 6.04 1.42
C LEU A 73 15.52 5.75 2.45
N ARG A 74 14.79 4.63 2.32
CA ARG A 74 13.79 4.18 3.29
C ARG A 74 14.40 3.97 4.69
N LEU A 75 15.57 3.32 4.76
CA LEU A 75 16.27 3.06 6.02
C LEU A 75 16.68 4.38 6.71
N LEU A 76 17.26 5.34 5.99
CA LEU A 76 17.66 6.63 6.56
C LEU A 76 16.47 7.45 7.04
N LEU A 77 15.38 7.49 6.26
CA LEU A 77 14.17 8.18 6.67
C LEU A 77 13.53 7.53 7.89
N ARG A 78 13.70 6.23 8.09
CA ARG A 78 13.24 5.54 9.30
C ARG A 78 13.83 6.15 10.57
N GLU A 79 15.11 6.53 10.54
CA GLU A 79 15.78 7.15 11.69
C GLU A 79 15.60 8.67 11.78
N SER A 80 14.91 9.31 10.84
CA SER A 80 14.90 10.78 10.72
C SER A 80 14.29 11.53 11.92
N GLY A 81 13.44 10.87 12.72
CA GLY A 81 12.92 11.41 13.98
C GLY A 81 13.84 11.22 15.18
N VAL A 82 14.86 10.37 15.06
CA VAL A 82 15.77 10.00 16.15
C VAL A 82 16.86 11.06 16.30
N ALA A 83 16.79 11.83 17.39
CA ALA A 83 17.73 12.93 17.65
C ALA A 83 19.19 12.48 17.68
N ALA A 84 19.47 11.29 18.26
CA ALA A 84 20.81 10.72 18.30
C ALA A 84 21.33 10.25 16.92
N SER A 85 20.44 10.02 15.94
CA SER A 85 20.82 9.57 14.60
C SER A 85 21.16 10.71 13.64
N GLN A 86 20.88 11.96 13.98
CA GLN A 86 20.98 13.10 13.05
C GLN A 86 22.37 13.24 12.42
N GLY A 87 23.43 13.07 13.22
CA GLY A 87 24.80 13.12 12.73
C GLY A 87 25.12 12.00 11.73
N TYR A 88 24.64 10.78 11.98
CA TYR A 88 24.82 9.62 11.10
C TYR A 88 24.05 9.80 9.78
N ILE A 89 22.75 10.07 9.85
CA ILE A 89 21.90 10.12 8.65
C ILE A 89 22.26 11.28 7.74
N THR A 90 22.67 12.44 8.28
CA THR A 90 23.07 13.59 7.44
C THR A 90 24.24 13.25 6.51
N GLY A 91 25.24 12.52 7.02
CA GLY A 91 26.34 12.03 6.19
C GLY A 91 25.87 11.03 5.14
N LYS A 92 25.01 10.08 5.53
CA LYS A 92 24.50 9.05 4.63
C LYS A 92 23.51 9.55 3.57
N PHE A 93 22.78 10.63 3.83
CA PHE A 93 21.96 11.30 2.81
C PHE A 93 22.83 12.00 1.76
N ALA A 94 23.98 12.56 2.15
CA ALA A 94 24.91 13.17 1.20
C ALA A 94 25.46 12.16 0.19
N GLU A 95 25.66 10.90 0.60
CA GLU A 95 26.04 9.78 -0.30
C GLU A 95 24.95 9.48 -1.34
N LEU A 96 23.68 9.77 -1.04
CA LEU A 96 22.55 9.57 -1.95
C LEU A 96 22.22 10.80 -2.81
N ALA A 97 22.94 11.92 -2.67
CA ALA A 97 22.60 13.18 -3.33
C ALA A 97 22.61 13.10 -4.87
N THR A 98 23.41 12.20 -5.44
CA THR A 98 23.49 11.93 -6.89
C THR A 98 23.03 10.52 -7.25
N ALA A 99 22.42 9.80 -6.30
CA ALA A 99 21.96 8.45 -6.52
C ALA A 99 20.68 8.45 -7.37
N ASP A 100 20.61 7.50 -8.29
CA ASP A 100 19.38 7.19 -8.99
C ASP A 100 18.51 6.24 -8.16
N PHE A 101 17.21 6.50 -8.12
CA PHE A 101 16.19 5.69 -7.46
C PHE A 101 15.37 4.88 -8.48
N ILE A 102 14.49 4.00 -8.00
CA ILE A 102 13.57 3.25 -8.88
C ILE A 102 12.73 4.21 -9.74
N SER A 103 12.53 3.84 -11.00
CA SER A 103 11.78 4.61 -12.00
C SER A 103 10.47 3.94 -12.43
N ALA A 104 10.16 2.79 -11.85
CA ALA A 104 8.93 2.01 -12.04
C ALA A 104 8.67 1.20 -10.76
N ASP A 105 7.45 0.65 -10.61
CA ASP A 105 7.16 -0.29 -9.54
C ASP A 105 8.13 -1.48 -9.62
N VAL A 106 8.72 -1.85 -8.48
CA VAL A 106 9.53 -3.05 -8.35
C VAL A 106 8.58 -4.22 -8.11
N THR A 107 8.43 -5.05 -9.13
CA THR A 107 7.54 -6.21 -9.11
C THR A 107 8.33 -7.52 -9.10
N ILE A 108 7.69 -8.60 -8.68
CA ILE A 108 8.26 -9.94 -8.69
C ILE A 108 7.25 -10.93 -9.25
N ASN A 109 7.71 -11.75 -10.19
CA ASN A 109 6.92 -12.82 -10.76
C ASN A 109 7.78 -14.07 -10.98
N PRO A 110 7.78 -15.03 -10.03
CA PRO A 110 8.58 -16.25 -10.12
C PRO A 110 7.96 -17.32 -11.04
N GLY A 111 7.07 -16.92 -11.96
CA GLY A 111 6.34 -17.83 -12.85
C GLY A 111 4.84 -17.96 -12.53
N TYR A 112 4.22 -16.91 -12.00
CA TYR A 112 2.78 -16.83 -11.82
C TYR A 112 2.05 -16.85 -13.16
N THR A 113 1.14 -17.80 -13.33
CA THR A 113 0.32 -17.95 -14.53
C THR A 113 -1.10 -18.39 -14.18
N GLY A 114 -2.03 -18.17 -15.11
CA GLY A 114 -3.38 -18.73 -15.04
C GLY A 114 -3.49 -20.18 -15.52
N ALA A 115 -2.37 -20.87 -15.80
CA ALA A 115 -2.40 -22.20 -16.41
C ALA A 115 -2.78 -23.31 -15.41
N GLN A 116 -2.34 -23.19 -14.15
CA GLN A 116 -2.64 -24.16 -13.10
C GLN A 116 -2.87 -23.47 -11.75
N ALA A 117 -3.72 -24.06 -10.90
CA ALA A 117 -4.10 -23.47 -9.61
C ALA A 117 -2.92 -23.30 -8.62
N ASN A 118 -1.91 -24.17 -8.71
CA ASN A 118 -0.67 -24.07 -7.93
C ASN A 118 0.38 -23.12 -8.54
N GLN A 119 0.11 -22.58 -9.73
CA GLN A 119 0.95 -21.59 -10.42
C GLN A 119 0.34 -20.19 -10.38
N GLN A 120 -0.82 -20.01 -9.78
CA GLN A 120 -1.47 -18.72 -9.64
C GLN A 120 -0.77 -17.85 -8.59
N ASN A 121 -0.80 -16.53 -8.80
CA ASN A 121 -0.37 -15.55 -7.81
C ASN A 121 -1.08 -15.80 -6.45
N PRO A 122 -0.34 -15.93 -5.34
CA PRO A 122 -0.91 -16.32 -4.04
C PRO A 122 -1.82 -15.25 -3.44
N PHE A 123 -1.57 -13.97 -3.71
CA PHE A 123 -2.43 -12.87 -3.26
C PHE A 123 -3.78 -12.92 -3.99
N TYR A 124 -3.76 -13.05 -5.32
CA TYR A 124 -4.98 -13.22 -6.12
C TYR A 124 -5.75 -14.47 -5.69
N ARG A 125 -5.07 -15.61 -5.48
CA ARG A 125 -5.72 -16.85 -5.02
C ARG A 125 -6.37 -16.68 -3.65
N SER A 126 -5.73 -15.95 -2.73
CA SER A 126 -6.22 -15.77 -1.35
C SER A 126 -7.41 -14.81 -1.29
N TYR A 127 -7.28 -13.64 -1.91
CA TYR A 127 -8.19 -12.50 -1.71
C TYR A 127 -9.05 -12.17 -2.95
N GLY A 128 -8.71 -12.75 -4.10
CA GLY A 128 -9.47 -12.63 -5.35
C GLY A 128 -10.17 -13.94 -5.68
N PHE A 129 -9.77 -14.58 -6.78
CA PHE A 129 -10.46 -15.73 -7.34
C PHE A 129 -9.52 -16.91 -7.67
N GLY A 130 -10.10 -18.05 -8.04
CA GLY A 130 -9.41 -19.16 -8.69
C GLY A 130 -8.93 -18.80 -10.10
N ILE A 131 -8.26 -19.74 -10.76
CA ILE A 131 -7.73 -19.53 -12.13
C ILE A 131 -8.83 -19.35 -13.19
N ASP A 132 -10.06 -19.78 -12.89
CA ASP A 132 -11.25 -19.55 -13.70
C ASP A 132 -11.74 -18.09 -13.66
N GLY A 133 -11.22 -17.29 -12.72
CA GLY A 133 -11.60 -15.89 -12.52
C GLY A 133 -12.94 -15.71 -11.82
N THR A 134 -13.59 -16.80 -11.38
CA THR A 134 -14.96 -16.75 -10.83
C THR A 134 -15.06 -17.39 -9.46
N THR A 135 -14.31 -18.47 -9.19
CA THR A 135 -14.38 -19.16 -7.89
C THR A 135 -13.76 -18.27 -6.80
N PRO A 136 -14.48 -17.82 -5.76
CA PRO A 136 -13.92 -16.95 -4.73
C PRO A 136 -12.77 -17.61 -3.95
N GLY A 137 -11.71 -16.84 -3.70
CA GLY A 137 -10.62 -17.22 -2.80
C GLY A 137 -11.06 -17.30 -1.34
N PRO A 138 -10.32 -18.04 -0.49
CA PRO A 138 -10.71 -18.33 0.89
C PRO A 138 -10.88 -17.09 1.77
N ASN A 139 -10.22 -15.97 1.43
CA ASN A 139 -10.25 -14.73 2.20
C ASN A 139 -10.96 -13.58 1.47
N ARG A 140 -11.55 -13.82 0.29
CA ARG A 140 -12.17 -12.75 -0.52
C ARG A 140 -13.27 -12.02 0.25
N THR A 141 -14.14 -12.76 0.94
CA THR A 141 -15.26 -12.22 1.71
C THR A 141 -14.91 -11.91 3.17
N ALA A 142 -13.76 -12.38 3.65
CA ALA A 142 -13.28 -12.13 5.01
C ALA A 142 -12.49 -10.81 5.13
N VAL A 143 -11.93 -10.32 4.01
CA VAL A 143 -11.21 -9.05 3.95
C VAL A 143 -12.07 -8.02 3.25
N VAL A 144 -12.50 -7.04 4.02
CA VAL A 144 -13.37 -5.94 3.60
C VAL A 144 -12.68 -4.60 3.86
N ALA A 145 -13.16 -3.55 3.18
CA ALA A 145 -12.74 -2.19 3.44
C ALA A 145 -13.05 -1.79 4.89
N SER A 146 -12.21 -0.94 5.49
CA SER A 146 -12.58 -0.27 6.75
C SER A 146 -13.43 0.95 6.43
N SER A 147 -14.42 1.28 7.27
CA SER A 147 -15.26 2.48 7.11
C SER A 147 -14.40 3.73 6.99
N HIS A 148 -13.39 3.88 7.85
CA HIS A 148 -12.45 4.99 7.77
C HIS A 148 -11.75 5.16 6.40
N ALA A 149 -11.27 4.07 5.78
CA ALA A 149 -10.60 4.17 4.48
C ALA A 149 -11.58 4.57 3.38
N VAL A 150 -12.79 4.01 3.40
CA VAL A 150 -13.87 4.37 2.48
C VAL A 150 -14.23 5.84 2.65
N ASP A 151 -14.58 6.26 3.87
CA ASP A 151 -15.02 7.63 4.17
C ASP A 151 -13.97 8.68 3.82
N TYR A 152 -12.69 8.35 4.08
CA TYR A 152 -11.57 9.23 3.76
C TYR A 152 -11.43 9.45 2.25
N LEU A 153 -11.47 8.37 1.46
CA LEU A 153 -11.34 8.45 0.00
C LEU A 153 -12.61 8.97 -0.65
N ASN A 154 -13.76 8.84 0.00
CA ASN A 154 -15.04 9.24 -0.53
C ASN A 154 -15.30 10.76 -0.47
N GLY A 155 -14.45 11.54 0.21
CA GLY A 155 -14.68 12.97 0.36
C GLY A 155 -15.83 13.32 1.31
N GLY A 156 -16.22 12.37 2.16
CA GLY A 156 -17.03 12.63 3.34
C GLY A 156 -18.55 12.59 3.21
N ALA A 157 -19.12 11.87 2.25
CA ALA A 157 -20.57 11.61 2.21
C ALA A 157 -21.11 10.87 3.47
N ASN A 158 -20.24 10.20 4.24
CA ASN A 158 -20.55 9.54 5.53
C ASN A 158 -19.66 10.03 6.70
N ASN A 159 -19.13 11.26 6.62
CA ASN A 159 -18.12 11.77 7.54
C ASN A 159 -18.70 12.24 8.88
N SER A 160 -18.71 11.35 9.88
CA SER A 160 -18.94 11.70 11.28
C SER A 160 -17.64 11.96 12.07
N THR A 161 -16.45 11.89 11.44
CA THR A 161 -15.14 11.82 12.14
C THR A 161 -14.04 12.79 11.70
N GLY A 162 -14.30 13.72 10.77
CA GLY A 162 -13.35 14.77 10.36
C GLY A 162 -12.38 14.41 9.21
N GLY A 163 -12.80 13.59 8.24
CA GLY A 163 -12.01 13.22 7.04
C GLY A 163 -11.97 14.25 5.89
N SER A 164 -11.24 13.90 4.82
CA SER A 164 -11.15 14.64 3.55
C SER A 164 -12.53 14.97 2.96
N THR A 165 -12.71 16.17 2.40
CA THR A 165 -13.92 16.57 1.65
C THR A 165 -13.80 16.31 0.14
N VAL A 166 -12.71 15.66 -0.27
CA VAL A 166 -12.34 15.44 -1.67
C VAL A 166 -12.50 13.96 -2.00
N PHE A 167 -13.29 13.68 -3.03
CA PHE A 167 -13.38 12.34 -3.61
C PHE A 167 -12.07 11.94 -4.31
N ASP A 168 -11.58 10.75 -3.98
CA ASP A 168 -10.38 10.14 -4.52
C ASP A 168 -10.75 8.96 -5.45
N PRO A 169 -10.51 9.08 -6.77
CA PRO A 169 -10.83 8.05 -7.76
C PRO A 169 -10.19 6.68 -7.47
N ARG A 170 -9.13 6.63 -6.65
CA ARG A 170 -8.53 5.36 -6.24
C ARG A 170 -9.47 4.51 -5.42
N LEU A 171 -10.50 5.07 -4.77
CA LEU A 171 -11.56 4.32 -4.06
C LEU A 171 -12.13 3.20 -4.95
N MET A 172 -12.46 3.54 -6.20
CA MET A 172 -13.08 2.64 -7.17
C MET A 172 -12.14 1.52 -7.68
N ARG A 173 -10.84 1.64 -7.37
CA ARG A 173 -9.82 0.66 -7.75
C ARG A 173 -9.37 -0.16 -6.55
N LEU A 174 -9.30 0.47 -5.37
CA LEU A 174 -8.95 -0.17 -4.11
C LEU A 174 -10.07 -1.06 -3.59
N PHE A 175 -11.33 -0.69 -3.86
CA PHE A 175 -12.51 -1.39 -3.36
C PHE A 175 -13.53 -1.66 -4.46
N GLU A 176 -14.32 -2.71 -4.27
CA GLU A 176 -15.50 -2.98 -5.08
C GLU A 176 -16.70 -2.18 -4.56
N SER A 177 -17.54 -1.68 -5.47
CA SER A 177 -18.81 -1.06 -5.07
C SER A 177 -19.83 -2.14 -4.70
N ILE A 178 -20.70 -1.84 -3.74
CA ILE A 178 -21.77 -2.76 -3.31
C ILE A 178 -22.86 -2.95 -4.36
N TYR A 179 -22.98 -2.04 -5.34
CA TYR A 179 -23.91 -2.18 -6.47
C TYR A 179 -23.46 -3.26 -7.47
N ALA A 180 -22.18 -3.63 -7.48
CA ALA A 180 -21.72 -4.82 -8.19
C ALA A 180 -22.18 -6.13 -7.53
N ASN A 181 -22.80 -6.04 -6.34
CA ASN A 181 -23.16 -7.15 -5.47
C ASN A 181 -24.68 -7.16 -5.18
N TRP A 182 -25.52 -6.70 -6.11
CA TRP A 182 -26.98 -6.57 -5.92
C TRP A 182 -27.68 -7.90 -5.61
N ASP A 183 -27.07 -9.05 -5.94
CA ASP A 183 -27.67 -10.34 -5.67
C ASP A 183 -27.30 -10.92 -4.28
N ASP A 184 -28.33 -11.39 -3.58
CA ASP A 184 -28.25 -12.28 -2.40
C ASP A 184 -27.84 -13.72 -2.81
N SER A 185 -27.59 -13.96 -4.10
CA SER A 185 -26.99 -15.21 -4.53
C SER A 185 -25.51 -15.25 -4.20
N THR A 186 -25.10 -16.38 -3.66
CA THR A 186 -23.70 -16.80 -3.48
C THR A 186 -22.94 -16.96 -4.82
N ASP A 187 -23.43 -16.39 -5.91
CA ASP A 187 -22.90 -16.50 -7.27
C ASP A 187 -22.28 -15.16 -7.71
N PRO A 188 -20.94 -15.06 -7.78
CA PRO A 188 -20.26 -13.86 -8.26
C PRO A 188 -20.48 -13.56 -9.75
N THR A 189 -21.31 -14.33 -10.47
CA THR A 189 -21.68 -14.10 -11.87
C THR A 189 -23.08 -13.52 -12.07
N ASP A 190 -23.89 -13.37 -11.02
CA ASP A 190 -25.25 -12.83 -11.13
C ASP A 190 -25.25 -11.29 -11.04
N ILE A 191 -24.94 -10.65 -12.18
CA ILE A 191 -25.16 -9.22 -12.36
C ILE A 191 -26.60 -9.05 -12.87
N VAL A 192 -27.52 -8.83 -11.94
CA VAL A 192 -28.96 -8.73 -12.22
C VAL A 192 -29.23 -7.48 -13.05
N ALA A 193 -29.42 -7.66 -14.36
CA ALA A 193 -29.79 -6.63 -15.33
C ALA A 193 -31.29 -6.26 -15.27
N SER A 194 -31.92 -6.24 -14.08
CA SER A 194 -33.39 -6.16 -13.97
C SER A 194 -33.98 -4.80 -13.62
N ASP A 195 -33.16 -3.77 -13.35
CA ASP A 195 -33.69 -2.41 -13.14
C ASP A 195 -32.88 -1.35 -13.90
N ALA A 196 -33.29 -1.06 -15.13
CA ALA A 196 -32.68 -0.03 -15.99
C ALA A 196 -32.68 1.38 -15.36
N ALA A 197 -33.51 1.64 -14.34
CA ALA A 197 -33.51 2.89 -13.58
C ALA A 197 -32.40 2.94 -12.50
N ALA A 198 -32.00 1.80 -11.94
CA ALA A 198 -30.94 1.70 -10.92
C ALA A 198 -29.52 1.68 -11.53
N PHE A 199 -29.37 1.25 -12.79
CA PHE A 199 -28.08 1.20 -13.50
C PHE A 199 -27.52 2.58 -13.92
N ASN A 200 -28.35 3.63 -13.95
CA ASN A 200 -27.94 5.01 -14.24
C ASN A 200 -27.53 5.80 -12.98
N ASP A 201 -27.47 5.15 -11.82
CA ASP A 201 -27.27 5.79 -10.51
C ASP A 201 -26.00 5.30 -9.81
N PHE A 202 -24.95 4.91 -10.55
CA PHE A 202 -23.64 4.62 -9.93
C PHE A 202 -23.12 5.92 -9.34
N ASN A 203 -23.30 6.08 -8.04
CA ASN A 203 -22.80 7.22 -7.33
C ASN A 203 -21.40 6.87 -6.87
N TYR A 204 -20.41 7.45 -7.56
CA TYR A 204 -19.00 7.34 -7.23
C TYR A 204 -18.73 7.53 -5.73
N ALA A 205 -19.59 8.29 -5.05
CA ALA A 205 -19.50 8.59 -3.64
C ALA A 205 -20.50 7.88 -2.70
N ALA A 206 -21.45 7.08 -3.16
CA ALA A 206 -22.43 6.43 -2.26
C ALA A 206 -22.39 4.90 -2.27
N ASP A 207 -21.64 4.30 -3.19
CA ASP A 207 -21.73 2.85 -3.43
C ASP A 207 -20.63 2.03 -2.75
N PHE A 208 -19.92 2.62 -1.79
CA PHE A 208 -18.81 1.98 -1.07
C PHE A 208 -19.08 2.00 0.43
N PHE A 209 -18.92 0.84 1.07
CA PHE A 209 -19.22 0.67 2.48
C PHE A 209 -18.11 -0.13 3.13
N GLY A 210 -17.55 0.39 4.22
CA GLY A 210 -16.53 -0.30 5.00
C GLY A 210 -17.06 -0.71 6.37
N ALA A 211 -16.39 -1.68 6.99
CA ALA A 211 -16.70 -2.10 8.35
C ALA A 211 -15.99 -1.20 9.37
N THR A 212 -16.71 -0.81 10.43
CA THR A 212 -16.08 -0.11 11.56
C THR A 212 -15.32 -1.10 12.42
N GLN A 213 -14.08 -0.74 12.79
CA GLN A 213 -13.21 -1.66 13.49
C GLN A 213 -13.73 -1.92 14.91
N GLY A 214 -14.02 -3.18 15.22
CA GLY A 214 -14.41 -3.61 16.56
C GLY A 214 -15.85 -3.32 16.92
N GLU A 215 -16.68 -2.93 15.96
CA GLU A 215 -18.13 -2.79 16.12
C GLU A 215 -18.75 -4.16 16.50
N LEU A 216 -19.59 -4.16 17.54
CA LEU A 216 -20.27 -5.34 18.07
C LEU A 216 -21.78 -5.10 18.05
N GLY A 217 -22.41 -5.08 16.87
CA GLY A 217 -23.85 -4.90 16.73
C GLY A 217 -24.32 -5.01 15.28
N ASP A 218 -25.54 -5.51 15.08
CA ASP A 218 -26.19 -5.72 13.78
C ASP A 218 -27.04 -4.51 13.34
N SER A 219 -27.17 -3.47 14.18
CA SER A 219 -28.03 -2.32 13.87
C SER A 219 -27.41 -1.27 12.97
N ASP A 220 -26.08 -1.20 12.90
CA ASP A 220 -25.35 -0.12 12.22
C ASP A 220 -24.31 -0.63 11.20
N THR A 221 -24.00 -1.94 11.20
CA THR A 221 -23.17 -2.55 10.14
C THR A 221 -23.95 -2.63 8.83
N PRO A 222 -23.44 -2.06 7.72
CA PRO A 222 -24.09 -2.18 6.42
C PRO A 222 -24.29 -3.65 6.03
N GLU A 223 -25.46 -3.99 5.48
CA GLU A 223 -25.80 -5.34 5.00
C GLU A 223 -24.80 -5.84 3.93
N LYS A 224 -24.17 -4.91 3.21
CA LYS A 224 -23.15 -5.19 2.19
C LYS A 224 -21.90 -4.38 2.45
N LEU A 225 -20.74 -5.02 2.32
CA LEU A 225 -19.44 -4.42 2.51
C LEU A 225 -18.61 -4.50 1.23
N SER A 226 -17.80 -3.47 1.01
CA SER A 226 -16.87 -3.40 -0.12
C SER A 226 -15.69 -4.34 0.10
N PHE A 227 -15.47 -5.25 -0.86
CA PHE A 227 -14.30 -6.13 -0.92
C PHE A 227 -13.11 -5.44 -1.60
N LEU A 228 -11.97 -6.13 -1.69
CA LEU A 228 -10.80 -5.63 -2.43
C LEU A 228 -11.12 -5.47 -3.93
N GLY A 229 -10.78 -4.30 -4.46
CA GLY A 229 -11.15 -3.87 -5.79
C GLY A 229 -10.23 -4.35 -6.93
N PRO A 230 -10.63 -4.06 -8.18
CA PRO A 230 -9.94 -4.50 -9.40
C PRO A 230 -8.57 -3.84 -9.64
N GLY A 231 -8.20 -2.83 -8.86
CA GLY A 231 -6.85 -2.28 -8.82
C GLY A 231 -5.87 -3.16 -8.04
N LEU A 232 -6.37 -4.03 -7.15
CA LEU A 232 -5.59 -4.97 -6.34
C LEU A 232 -5.75 -6.42 -6.83
N ILE A 233 -6.97 -6.78 -7.21
CA ILE A 233 -7.33 -8.10 -7.77
C ILE A 233 -7.36 -7.98 -9.30
N LYS A 234 -6.20 -8.08 -9.95
CA LYS A 234 -6.07 -7.87 -11.41
C LYS A 234 -6.19 -9.15 -12.21
N SER A 235 -5.37 -10.15 -11.87
CA SER A 235 -5.40 -11.46 -12.56
C SER A 235 -4.65 -12.55 -11.80
N SER A 236 -4.90 -13.79 -12.19
CA SER A 236 -4.19 -14.98 -11.69
C SER A 236 -2.67 -14.96 -11.97
N SER A 237 -2.23 -14.22 -12.99
CA SER A 237 -0.82 -14.10 -13.39
C SER A 237 -0.19 -12.77 -12.97
N GLN A 238 -0.87 -11.98 -12.15
CA GLN A 238 -0.35 -10.67 -11.75
C GLN A 238 0.97 -10.80 -10.97
N ASP A 239 1.81 -9.77 -11.09
CA ASP A 239 3.04 -9.70 -10.31
C ASP A 239 2.74 -9.39 -8.83
N GLY A 240 3.66 -9.78 -7.95
CA GLY A 240 3.74 -9.24 -6.60
C GLY A 240 4.48 -7.91 -6.58
N TYR A 241 4.22 -7.06 -5.59
CA TYR A 241 4.93 -5.79 -5.41
C TYR A 241 5.95 -5.89 -4.29
N MET A 242 7.18 -5.42 -4.54
CA MET A 242 8.22 -5.30 -3.52
C MET A 242 8.38 -3.85 -3.03
N MET A 243 8.29 -2.89 -3.95
CA MET A 243 8.29 -1.45 -3.65
C MET A 243 7.61 -0.70 -4.79
N LEU A 244 6.72 0.23 -4.46
CA LEU A 244 6.06 1.06 -5.47
C LEU A 244 6.93 2.25 -5.87
N LEU A 245 6.82 2.69 -7.11
CA LEU A 245 7.38 3.96 -7.55
C LEU A 245 6.81 5.12 -6.73
N ALA A 246 5.50 5.09 -6.45
CA ALA A 246 4.83 6.06 -5.59
C ALA A 246 5.49 6.14 -4.21
N GLU A 247 5.86 5.00 -3.63
CA GLU A 247 6.56 4.97 -2.35
C GLU A 247 7.94 5.62 -2.45
N SER A 248 8.75 5.26 -3.44
CA SER A 248 10.09 5.84 -3.63
C SER A 248 10.04 7.35 -3.85
N LEU A 249 9.06 7.85 -4.62
CA LEU A 249 8.88 9.27 -4.85
C LEU A 249 8.42 10.02 -3.59
N LEU A 250 7.59 9.41 -2.75
CA LEU A 250 7.17 10.00 -1.47
C LEU A 250 8.31 10.01 -0.45
N LEU A 251 9.16 8.99 -0.44
CA LEU A 251 10.41 8.99 0.34
C LEU A 251 11.33 10.14 -0.11
N GLN A 252 11.51 10.34 -1.42
CA GLN A 252 12.30 11.45 -1.95
C GLN A 252 11.67 12.82 -1.59
N SER A 253 10.35 12.97 -1.74
CA SER A 253 9.62 14.17 -1.36
C SER A 253 9.81 14.49 0.13
N GLU A 254 9.77 13.48 1.00
CA GLU A 254 10.04 13.65 2.43
C GLU A 254 11.48 14.07 2.71
N ALA A 255 12.47 13.42 2.08
CA ALA A 255 13.88 13.75 2.28
C ALA A 255 14.17 15.20 1.88
N VAL A 256 13.58 15.68 0.78
CA VAL A 256 13.68 17.08 0.35
C VAL A 256 12.94 18.01 1.32
N THR A 257 11.74 17.64 1.75
CA THR A 257 10.94 18.41 2.73
C THR A 257 11.69 18.61 4.05
N ARG A 258 12.44 17.60 4.49
CA ARG A 258 13.26 17.64 5.71
C ARG A 258 14.63 18.31 5.52
N GLY A 259 14.99 18.67 4.29
CA GLY A 259 16.27 19.31 3.97
C GLY A 259 17.46 18.34 3.92
N TYR A 260 17.23 17.03 3.90
CA TYR A 260 18.31 16.04 3.76
C TYR A 260 18.81 15.91 2.32
N MET A 261 17.97 16.22 1.34
CA MET A 261 18.28 16.18 -0.08
C MET A 261 17.81 17.46 -0.78
N ALA A 262 18.43 17.80 -1.90
CA ALA A 262 17.98 18.89 -2.76
C ALA A 262 16.94 18.38 -3.78
N GLY A 263 15.99 19.25 -4.16
CA GLY A 263 14.99 18.92 -5.17
C GLY A 263 13.72 19.75 -5.03
N ASP A 264 12.70 19.40 -5.83
CA ASP A 264 11.35 19.94 -5.72
C ASP A 264 10.44 18.89 -5.08
N ALA A 265 10.20 19.05 -3.77
CA ALA A 265 9.37 18.13 -3.00
C ALA A 265 7.91 18.10 -3.49
N ALA A 266 7.39 19.22 -4.00
CA ALA A 266 6.02 19.31 -4.52
C ALA A 266 5.89 18.54 -5.83
N ALA A 267 6.87 18.68 -6.73
CA ALA A 267 6.93 17.90 -7.96
C ALA A 267 7.01 16.39 -7.67
N LEU A 268 7.89 15.97 -6.76
CA LEU A 268 8.03 14.57 -6.35
C LEU A 268 6.73 14.02 -5.75
N TYR A 269 6.06 14.79 -4.89
CA TYR A 269 4.77 14.43 -4.31
C TYR A 269 3.69 14.23 -5.39
N ASN A 270 3.57 15.18 -6.34
CA ASN A 270 2.59 15.09 -7.42
C ASN A 270 2.89 13.91 -8.37
N SER A 271 4.17 13.65 -8.67
CA SER A 271 4.59 12.47 -9.43
C SER A 271 4.25 11.17 -8.70
N ALA A 272 4.33 11.14 -7.37
CA ALA A 272 3.95 9.96 -6.60
C ALA A 272 2.45 9.68 -6.65
N ILE A 273 1.61 10.72 -6.60
CA ILE A 273 0.16 10.57 -6.79
C ILE A 273 -0.10 9.98 -8.17
N ALA A 274 0.51 10.53 -9.22
CA ALA A 274 0.37 10.01 -10.58
C ALA A 274 0.81 8.54 -10.69
N ALA A 275 1.93 8.17 -10.06
CA ALA A 275 2.40 6.78 -10.00
C ALA A 275 1.40 5.87 -9.28
N SER A 276 0.84 6.30 -8.14
CA SER A 276 -0.19 5.55 -7.40
C SER A 276 -1.45 5.31 -8.24
N PHE A 277 -1.91 6.32 -8.99
CA PHE A 277 -3.04 6.20 -9.91
C PHE A 277 -2.74 5.19 -11.02
N ALA A 278 -1.53 5.23 -11.58
CA ALA A 278 -1.09 4.30 -12.62
C ALA A 278 -1.01 2.86 -12.10
N THR A 279 -0.42 2.63 -10.91
CA THR A 279 -0.34 1.31 -10.27
C THR A 279 -1.72 0.69 -10.10
N LEU A 280 -2.71 1.47 -9.68
CA LEU A 280 -4.10 1.01 -9.48
C LEU A 280 -4.93 0.94 -10.77
N GLY A 281 -4.39 1.40 -11.90
CA GLY A 281 -5.06 1.42 -13.18
C GLY A 281 -6.28 2.35 -13.19
N VAL A 282 -6.21 3.50 -12.53
CA VAL A 282 -7.26 4.53 -12.63
C VAL A 282 -7.27 5.05 -14.08
N PRO A 283 -8.42 4.99 -14.80
CA PRO A 283 -8.48 5.46 -16.18
C PRO A 283 -8.15 6.96 -16.31
N THR A 284 -7.47 7.32 -17.41
CA THR A 284 -7.16 8.73 -17.72
C THR A 284 -8.33 9.48 -18.37
N ALA A 285 -9.36 8.74 -18.78
CA ALA A 285 -10.64 9.20 -19.29
C ALA A 285 -11.67 8.12 -18.99
N ASP A 286 -12.96 8.46 -19.09
CA ASP A 286 -14.03 7.48 -18.94
C ASP A 286 -13.87 6.32 -19.94
N PRO A 287 -13.73 5.06 -19.48
CA PRO A 287 -13.59 3.91 -20.37
C PRO A 287 -14.92 3.51 -21.05
N ARG A 288 -16.06 4.10 -20.66
CA ARG A 288 -17.37 3.79 -21.22
C ARG A 288 -17.52 4.34 -22.64
N PRO A 289 -18.26 3.64 -23.53
CA PRO A 289 -18.43 4.08 -24.91
C PRO A 289 -19.19 5.42 -25.02
N THR A 290 -18.75 6.28 -25.93
CA THR A 290 -19.47 7.50 -26.32
C THR A 290 -20.57 7.16 -27.31
N GLY A 291 -21.84 7.38 -26.94
CA GLY A 291 -22.97 7.41 -27.88
C GLY A 291 -23.80 6.13 -28.01
N GLN A 292 -24.11 5.42 -26.91
CA GLN A 292 -25.18 4.42 -26.97
C GLN A 292 -26.52 5.08 -27.37
N THR A 293 -27.20 4.45 -28.33
CA THR A 293 -28.57 4.79 -28.69
C THR A 293 -29.53 4.06 -27.75
N PHE A 294 -30.38 4.83 -27.07
CA PHE A 294 -31.48 4.30 -26.27
C PHE A 294 -32.71 4.07 -27.15
N ASP A 295 -33.47 3.03 -26.86
CA ASP A 295 -34.80 2.81 -27.44
C ASP A 295 -35.80 3.85 -26.89
N THR A 296 -37.04 3.80 -27.39
CA THR A 296 -38.10 4.76 -27.01
C THR A 296 -38.51 4.67 -25.55
N ASP A 297 -38.13 3.59 -24.85
CA ASP A 297 -38.41 3.35 -23.45
C ASP A 297 -37.18 3.69 -22.56
N GLY A 298 -36.05 4.10 -23.17
CA GLY A 298 -34.83 4.49 -22.48
C GLY A 298 -33.80 3.37 -22.28
N ASN A 299 -33.94 2.22 -22.95
CA ASN A 299 -33.02 1.07 -22.82
C ASN A 299 -31.95 1.06 -23.92
N PRO A 300 -30.72 0.56 -23.66
CA PRO A 300 -29.70 0.33 -24.68
C PRO A 300 -30.20 -0.53 -25.87
N ALA A 301 -30.05 -0.04 -27.11
CA ALA A 301 -30.53 -0.74 -28.31
C ALA A 301 -29.76 -2.04 -28.67
N THR A 302 -28.64 -2.33 -28.01
CA THR A 302 -27.90 -3.60 -28.10
C THR A 302 -27.36 -3.99 -26.73
N PRO A 303 -27.46 -5.26 -26.29
CA PRO A 303 -26.82 -5.70 -25.05
C PRO A 303 -25.34 -5.97 -25.29
N PRO A 304 -24.45 -5.27 -24.57
CA PRO A 304 -23.31 -5.96 -23.98
C PRO A 304 -23.13 -5.62 -22.49
N VAL A 305 -22.90 -6.68 -21.71
CA VAL A 305 -22.16 -6.76 -20.44
C VAL A 305 -21.96 -5.45 -19.63
N ASN A 306 -22.61 -5.38 -18.47
CA ASN A 306 -22.09 -4.86 -17.19
C ASN A 306 -21.29 -3.55 -17.17
N PHE A 307 -21.62 -2.57 -18.01
CA PHE A 307 -21.11 -1.22 -17.90
C PHE A 307 -22.25 -0.20 -18.01
N HIS A 308 -22.20 0.84 -17.18
CA HIS A 308 -23.01 2.03 -17.31
C HIS A 308 -22.94 2.54 -18.79
N PRO A 309 -24.08 2.76 -19.46
CA PRO A 309 -24.13 2.78 -20.93
C PRO A 309 -23.62 4.06 -21.60
N VAL A 310 -23.43 5.16 -20.86
CA VAL A 310 -22.99 6.46 -21.39
C VAL A 310 -21.72 6.93 -20.69
N ALA A 311 -20.79 7.48 -21.47
CA ALA A 311 -19.66 8.24 -20.96
C ALA A 311 -20.13 9.46 -20.13
N ASP A 312 -19.61 9.59 -18.91
CA ASP A 312 -19.77 10.73 -18.02
C ASP A 312 -18.58 11.69 -18.23
N PRO A 313 -18.83 12.93 -18.68
CA PRO A 313 -17.79 13.95 -18.77
C PRO A 313 -17.15 14.30 -17.42
N ASN A 314 -17.78 13.95 -16.29
CA ASN A 314 -17.26 14.14 -14.94
C ASN A 314 -16.60 12.89 -14.36
N TYR A 315 -16.29 11.88 -15.18
CA TYR A 315 -15.64 10.65 -14.70
C TYR A 315 -14.40 10.99 -13.86
N PRO A 316 -14.29 10.45 -12.63
CA PRO A 316 -13.17 10.77 -11.76
C PRO A 316 -11.84 10.22 -12.32
N THR A 317 -10.88 11.11 -12.59
CA THR A 317 -9.54 10.81 -13.13
C THR A 317 -8.44 11.42 -12.27
N LEU A 318 -7.17 11.14 -12.58
CA LEU A 318 -6.03 11.87 -11.98
C LEU A 318 -6.17 13.39 -12.15
N ALA A 319 -6.57 13.85 -13.33
CA ALA A 319 -6.68 15.29 -13.60
C ALA A 319 -7.75 15.96 -12.73
N THR A 320 -8.92 15.33 -12.58
CA THR A 320 -9.99 15.85 -11.74
C THR A 320 -9.60 15.81 -10.26
N TYR A 321 -8.89 14.76 -9.82
CA TYR A 321 -8.36 14.65 -8.46
C TYR A 321 -7.33 15.73 -8.14
N MET A 322 -6.34 15.93 -9.02
CA MET A 322 -5.32 16.97 -8.83
C MET A 322 -5.95 18.37 -8.77
N ALA A 323 -7.02 18.61 -9.53
CA ALA A 323 -7.78 19.85 -9.46
C ALA A 323 -8.58 19.98 -8.15
N SER A 324 -9.16 18.90 -7.63
CA SER A 324 -9.99 18.93 -6.43
C SER A 324 -9.20 19.03 -5.13
N ILE A 325 -7.96 18.52 -5.09
CA ILE A 325 -7.09 18.68 -3.91
C ILE A 325 -6.41 20.06 -3.83
N ALA A 326 -6.37 20.83 -4.92
CA ALA A 326 -5.71 22.12 -4.98
C ALA A 326 -6.25 23.07 -3.89
N GLY A 327 -5.35 23.65 -3.09
CA GLY A 327 -5.75 24.53 -1.98
C GLY A 327 -6.24 23.82 -0.71
N THR A 328 -6.28 22.48 -0.69
CA THR A 328 -6.66 21.68 0.49
C THR A 328 -5.43 21.20 1.27
N GLN A 329 -5.63 20.44 2.35
CA GLN A 329 -4.53 19.79 3.09
C GLN A 329 -3.90 18.61 2.32
N LEU A 330 -4.52 18.17 1.22
CA LEU A 330 -4.01 17.12 0.33
C LEU A 330 -3.11 17.68 -0.79
N ASP A 331 -3.09 19.00 -1.00
CA ASP A 331 -2.13 19.64 -1.90
C ASP A 331 -0.85 19.97 -1.12
N TYR A 332 0.28 19.46 -1.63
CA TYR A 332 1.58 19.68 -1.02
C TYR A 332 1.85 21.16 -0.78
N ASN A 333 1.47 22.07 -1.68
CA ASN A 333 1.82 23.49 -1.55
C ASN A 333 1.05 24.17 -0.40
N THR A 334 -0.20 23.77 -0.17
CA THR A 334 -1.07 24.39 0.84
C THR A 334 -1.14 23.64 2.16
N ALA A 335 -0.73 22.36 2.20
CA ALA A 335 -0.73 21.55 3.40
C ALA A 335 0.01 22.25 4.56
N THR A 336 -0.66 22.42 5.69
CA THR A 336 -0.06 22.99 6.91
C THR A 336 1.02 22.10 7.49
N ASN A 337 0.85 20.78 7.37
CA ASN A 337 1.84 19.77 7.70
C ASN A 337 2.19 18.95 6.46
N LYS A 338 3.35 19.24 5.86
CA LYS A 338 3.81 18.56 4.64
C LYS A 338 4.07 17.06 4.86
N ILE A 339 4.54 16.67 6.06
CA ILE A 339 4.79 15.27 6.41
C ILE A 339 3.47 14.50 6.47
N GLU A 340 2.43 15.08 7.04
CA GLU A 340 1.10 14.47 7.07
C GLU A 340 0.52 14.28 5.66
N ALA A 341 0.67 15.26 4.77
CA ALA A 341 0.24 15.11 3.37
C ALA A 341 0.99 13.97 2.67
N ILE A 342 2.32 13.90 2.82
CA ILE A 342 3.15 12.82 2.24
C ILE A 342 2.74 11.46 2.81
N MET A 343 2.62 11.32 4.14
CA MET A 343 2.27 10.06 4.79
C MET A 343 0.85 9.61 4.43
N THR A 344 -0.08 10.55 4.27
CA THR A 344 -1.44 10.28 3.77
C THR A 344 -1.40 9.67 2.37
N GLN A 345 -0.71 10.30 1.41
CA GLN A 345 -0.60 9.74 0.05
C GLN A 345 0.12 8.39 0.04
N LYS A 346 1.13 8.22 0.92
CA LYS A 346 1.85 6.95 1.06
C LYS A 346 0.93 5.85 1.58
N TRP A 347 0.13 6.15 2.60
CA TRP A 347 -0.87 5.23 3.13
C TRP A 347 -1.85 4.78 2.05
N ILE A 348 -2.41 5.72 1.26
CA ILE A 348 -3.34 5.40 0.16
C ILE A 348 -2.65 4.52 -0.89
N ALA A 349 -1.42 4.87 -1.30
CA ALA A 349 -0.68 4.10 -2.30
C ALA A 349 -0.34 2.67 -1.84
N LEU A 350 -0.15 2.45 -0.53
CA LEU A 350 0.24 1.16 0.03
C LEU A 350 -0.97 0.31 0.51
N MET A 351 -2.20 0.83 0.44
CA MET A 351 -3.41 0.08 0.80
C MET A 351 -3.51 -1.23 0.01
N GLY A 352 -3.67 -2.35 0.72
CA GLY A 352 -3.77 -3.67 0.10
C GLY A 352 -2.48 -4.19 -0.57
N ILE A 353 -1.40 -3.40 -0.56
CA ILE A 353 -0.11 -3.74 -1.18
C ILE A 353 0.96 -4.00 -0.12
N ASN A 354 1.19 -3.05 0.80
CA ASN A 354 2.18 -3.18 1.86
C ASN A 354 1.73 -2.50 3.16
N GLY A 355 0.83 -3.18 3.88
CA GLY A 355 0.32 -2.68 5.16
C GLY A 355 1.37 -2.61 6.28
N ILE A 356 2.45 -3.40 6.19
CA ILE A 356 3.55 -3.37 7.17
C ILE A 356 4.28 -2.02 7.09
N GLU A 357 4.60 -1.54 5.89
CA GLU A 357 5.22 -0.23 5.72
C GLU A 357 4.30 0.89 6.20
N SER A 358 2.99 0.85 5.90
CA SER A 358 2.03 1.81 6.45
C SER A 358 2.00 1.82 7.98
N PHE A 359 2.05 0.66 8.63
CA PHE A 359 2.15 0.56 10.08
C PHE A 359 3.44 1.19 10.61
N ILE A 360 4.58 0.89 9.98
CA ILE A 360 5.87 1.43 10.42
C ILE A 360 5.90 2.96 10.26
N GLU A 361 5.40 3.49 9.14
CA GLU A 361 5.34 4.95 8.94
C GLU A 361 4.47 5.66 9.97
N TYR A 362 3.33 5.06 10.35
CA TYR A 362 2.50 5.56 11.44
C TYR A 362 3.27 5.55 12.76
N THR A 363 3.98 4.46 13.10
CA THR A 363 4.77 4.40 14.35
C THR A 363 5.93 5.40 14.37
N ARG A 364 6.46 5.78 13.20
CA ARG A 364 7.56 6.74 13.08
C ARG A 364 7.09 8.19 13.12
N THR A 365 5.97 8.49 12.47
CA THR A 365 5.54 9.88 12.21
C THR A 365 4.27 10.29 12.93
N GLY A 366 3.47 9.34 13.41
CA GLY A 366 2.11 9.57 13.90
C GLY A 366 1.06 9.73 12.78
N PHE A 367 1.45 9.66 11.50
CA PHE A 367 0.57 9.91 10.36
C PHE A 367 0.46 8.70 9.40
N PRO A 368 -0.67 8.58 8.68
CA PRO A 368 -1.92 9.31 8.90
C PRO A 368 -2.61 8.83 10.20
N VAL A 369 -3.37 9.73 10.82
CA VAL A 369 -4.12 9.38 12.03
C VAL A 369 -5.35 8.56 11.64
N THR A 370 -5.34 7.28 12.01
CA THR A 370 -6.50 6.37 11.85
C THR A 370 -7.24 6.21 13.18
N PRO A 371 -8.54 5.87 13.18
CA PRO A 371 -9.29 5.65 14.43
C PRO A 371 -8.77 4.44 15.22
N LEU A 372 -9.13 4.36 16.49
CA LEU A 372 -8.99 3.15 17.29
C LEU A 372 -10.22 2.25 17.07
N SER A 373 -10.05 0.96 17.35
CA SER A 373 -11.17 0.01 17.45
C SER A 373 -12.18 0.51 18.49
N GLU A 374 -13.48 0.35 18.26
CA GLU A 374 -14.53 0.75 19.23
C GLU A 374 -14.43 -0.03 20.55
N THR A 375 -13.90 -1.25 20.47
CA THR A 375 -13.61 -2.13 21.60
C THR A 375 -12.19 -1.96 22.17
N ALA A 376 -11.45 -0.94 21.74
CA ALA A 376 -10.11 -0.69 22.25
C ALA A 376 -10.14 -0.40 23.76
N THR A 377 -9.43 -1.22 24.53
CA THR A 377 -9.26 -1.05 25.98
C THR A 377 -8.06 -0.18 26.35
N ARG A 378 -7.30 0.29 25.35
CA ARG A 378 -6.10 1.11 25.50
C ARG A 378 -6.22 2.37 24.65
N PRO A 379 -5.66 3.51 25.10
CA PRO A 379 -5.80 4.80 24.41
C PRO A 379 -4.90 4.93 23.16
N THR A 380 -4.11 3.92 22.82
CA THR A 380 -3.16 3.95 21.71
C THR A 380 -3.12 2.61 20.99
N LYS A 381 -2.67 2.62 19.73
CA LYS A 381 -2.41 1.39 18.94
C LYS A 381 -1.11 0.70 19.42
N PRO A 382 -0.97 -0.63 19.25
CA PRO A 382 0.31 -1.30 19.42
C PRO A 382 1.38 -0.64 18.56
N ARG A 383 2.62 -0.56 19.08
CA ARG A 383 3.78 0.04 18.40
C ARG A 383 4.77 -1.00 17.89
N ARG A 384 4.62 -2.24 18.33
CA ARG A 384 5.42 -3.39 17.93
C ARG A 384 4.62 -4.68 18.08
N LEU A 385 5.11 -5.73 17.44
CA LEU A 385 4.69 -7.10 17.72
C LEU A 385 5.47 -7.63 18.92
N LEU A 386 4.81 -8.49 19.72
CA LEU A 386 5.46 -9.28 20.76
C LEU A 386 6.25 -10.42 20.14
N TYR A 387 7.35 -10.83 20.76
CA TYR A 387 8.04 -12.05 20.34
C TYR A 387 7.12 -13.28 20.42
N PRO A 388 7.23 -14.21 19.46
CA PRO A 388 6.48 -15.46 19.50
C PRO A 388 6.74 -16.24 20.80
N ALA A 389 5.71 -16.93 21.30
CA ALA A 389 5.83 -17.74 22.52
C ALA A 389 6.89 -18.86 22.44
N SER A 390 7.25 -19.27 21.22
CA SER A 390 8.34 -20.23 20.97
C SER A 390 9.71 -19.70 21.35
N GLU A 391 9.95 -18.38 21.28
CA GLU A 391 11.26 -17.79 21.62
C GLU A 391 11.57 -17.94 23.11
N PHE A 392 10.57 -17.80 23.96
CA PHE A 392 10.71 -17.99 25.41
C PHE A 392 10.87 -19.47 25.82
N GLN A 393 10.75 -20.40 24.87
CA GLN A 393 10.99 -21.83 25.09
C GLN A 393 12.28 -22.29 24.42
N GLY A 394 12.52 -21.88 23.18
CA GLY A 394 13.65 -22.30 22.35
C GLY A 394 14.91 -21.47 22.56
N ASN A 395 14.79 -20.19 22.93
CA ASN A 395 15.90 -19.25 23.06
C ASN A 395 15.76 -18.36 24.31
N ALA A 396 15.26 -18.94 25.41
CA ALA A 396 14.86 -18.22 26.62
C ALA A 396 15.98 -17.41 27.29
N ALA A 397 17.24 -17.81 27.09
CA ALA A 397 18.41 -17.12 27.65
C ALA A 397 18.70 -15.78 26.94
N ASN A 398 18.34 -15.65 25.66
CA ASN A 398 18.64 -14.47 24.85
C ASN A 398 17.40 -13.66 24.47
N ALA A 399 16.21 -14.28 24.43
CA ALA A 399 14.97 -13.62 24.07
C ALA A 399 14.64 -12.45 25.04
N PRO A 400 14.58 -11.20 24.58
CA PRO A 400 14.26 -10.08 25.44
C PRO A 400 12.84 -10.21 25.99
N VAL A 401 12.70 -10.04 27.31
CA VAL A 401 11.39 -10.13 27.97
C VAL A 401 10.52 -8.95 27.54
N GLN A 402 9.32 -9.25 27.04
CA GLN A 402 8.33 -8.26 26.63
C GLN A 402 6.97 -8.53 27.28
N SER A 403 6.39 -7.51 27.89
CA SER A 403 5.00 -7.53 28.39
C SER A 403 4.04 -6.96 27.33
N VAL A 404 2.76 -7.29 27.48
CA VAL A 404 1.69 -6.68 26.66
C VAL A 404 1.67 -5.15 26.84
N ASP A 405 2.02 -4.63 28.02
CA ASP A 405 2.13 -3.18 28.25
C ASP A 405 3.26 -2.55 27.45
N GLN A 406 4.39 -3.24 27.31
CA GLN A 406 5.51 -2.77 26.48
C GLN A 406 5.14 -2.70 25.00
N ALA A 407 4.26 -3.56 24.48
CA ALA A 407 3.80 -3.46 23.09
C ALA A 407 3.09 -2.13 22.75
N PHE A 408 2.62 -1.39 23.75
CA PHE A 408 1.91 -0.11 23.59
C PHE A 408 2.69 1.08 24.13
N SER A 409 3.66 0.86 25.03
CA SER A 409 4.43 1.93 25.67
C SER A 409 5.83 2.08 25.09
N THR A 410 6.44 1.01 24.58
CA THR A 410 7.75 1.04 23.92
C THR A 410 7.59 0.73 22.43
N GLY A 411 8.57 1.14 21.63
CA GLY A 411 8.63 0.83 20.21
C GLY A 411 10.04 0.43 19.79
N PRO A 412 10.23 0.08 18.51
CA PRO A 412 11.55 -0.06 17.90
C PRO A 412 12.34 1.26 18.00
N PHE A 413 13.64 1.26 17.70
CA PHE A 413 14.49 2.46 17.88
C PHE A 413 14.01 3.75 17.21
N TRP A 414 13.24 3.66 16.12
CA TRP A 414 12.66 4.81 15.43
C TRP A 414 11.47 5.45 16.15
N TYR A 415 10.93 4.80 17.17
CA TYR A 415 9.84 5.34 17.97
C TYR A 415 10.38 6.33 19.01
N VAL A 416 10.15 7.63 18.78
CA VAL A 416 10.72 8.73 19.58
C VAL A 416 9.73 9.44 20.51
N GLY A 417 8.52 8.91 20.65
CA GLY A 417 7.44 9.58 21.40
C GLY A 417 6.70 10.59 20.52
N SER A 418 5.51 10.24 20.06
CA SER A 418 4.58 11.16 19.38
C SER A 418 3.61 11.78 20.37
#